data_AF-A0A645CP77-F1
#
_entry.id   AF-A0A645CP77-F1
#
_cell.length_a   1.000
_cell.length_b   1.000
_cell.length_c   1.000
_cell.angle_alpha   90.00
_cell.angle_beta   90.00
_cell.angle_gamma   90.00
#
_symmetry.space_group_name_H-M   'P 1'
#
loop_
_entity.id
_entity.type
_entity.pdbx_description
1 polymer ?
#
loop_
_entity_poly.entity_id
_entity_poly.type
_entity_poly.pdbx_seq_one_letter_code
_entity_poly.pdbx_strand_id
1 'polypeptide(L)'
;MNLLAAEDYDLLVSNEEIPKIESSINVIDKIKKPIEKNQVLGFISYSLDGKEVKKIDLLSAEELLAPEKSAKRFLKWLLWFFILYILWRTFVVYSRYLRKKRRKREAPVLFMNRRRGRLW
;
A
#
# COMPACT_ATOMS: atom_id res chain seq x y z
N MET A 1 -7.65 0.87 -19.96
CA MET A 1 -7.81 2.19 -19.33
C MET A 1 -9.08 2.76 -19.94
N ASN A 2 -10.14 2.92 -19.16
CA ASN A 2 -11.46 3.30 -19.66
C ASN A 2 -11.59 4.83 -19.68
N LEU A 3 -11.88 5.39 -20.86
CA LEU A 3 -12.08 6.82 -21.08
C LEU A 3 -13.53 7.04 -21.51
N LEU A 4 -14.18 8.03 -20.92
CA LEU A 4 -15.55 8.43 -21.24
C LEU A 4 -15.53 9.83 -21.84
N ALA A 5 -16.40 10.09 -22.81
CA ALA A 5 -16.62 11.45 -23.28
C ALA A 5 -17.31 12.27 -22.18
N ALA A 6 -16.92 13.54 -22.03
CA ALA A 6 -17.54 14.45 -21.07
C ALA A 6 -18.99 14.80 -21.45
N GLU A 7 -19.29 14.81 -22.75
CA GLU A 7 -20.59 15.16 -23.32
C GLU A 7 -20.89 14.27 -24.52
N ASP A 8 -22.18 13.98 -24.73
CA ASP A 8 -22.67 13.37 -25.96
C ASP A 8 -22.64 14.41 -27.07
N TYR A 9 -22.21 14.00 -28.27
CA TYR A 9 -22.10 14.88 -29.44
C TYR A 9 -22.72 14.25 -30.67
N ASP A 10 -23.81 14.87 -31.12
CA ASP A 10 -24.50 14.53 -32.35
C ASP A 10 -24.20 15.61 -33.41
N LEU A 11 -23.82 15.18 -34.60
CA LEU A 11 -23.58 16.06 -35.75
C LEU A 11 -24.54 15.68 -36.88
N LEU A 12 -25.25 16.68 -37.40
CA LEU A 12 -26.03 16.54 -38.63
C LEU A 12 -25.12 16.78 -39.82
N VAL A 13 -25.02 15.78 -40.69
CA VAL A 13 -24.11 15.75 -41.84
C VAL A 13 -24.86 15.21 -43.06
N SER A 14 -24.49 15.70 -44.25
CA SER A 14 -25.02 15.13 -45.50
C SER A 14 -24.49 13.71 -45.70
N ASN A 15 -25.26 12.84 -46.38
CA ASN A 15 -24.83 11.46 -46.66
C ASN A 15 -23.48 11.38 -47.41
N GLU A 16 -23.16 12.41 -48.19
CA GLU A 16 -21.89 12.52 -48.92
C GLU A 16 -20.70 12.91 -48.02
N GLU A 17 -20.97 13.46 -46.83
CA GLU A 17 -19.97 13.96 -45.89
C GLU A 17 -19.62 12.94 -44.80
N ILE A 18 -20.46 11.91 -44.60
CA ILE A 18 -20.22 10.80 -43.67
C ILE A 18 -18.81 10.18 -43.81
N PRO A 19 -18.33 9.81 -45.03
CA PRO A 19 -17.01 9.20 -45.17
C PRO A 19 -15.85 10.18 -44.96
N LYS A 20 -16.11 11.49 -44.89
CA LYS A 20 -15.10 12.55 -44.73
C LYS A 20 -14.85 12.95 -43.27
N ILE A 21 -15.59 12.35 -42.34
CA ILE A 21 -15.44 12.63 -40.92
C ILE A 21 -14.22 11.88 -40.40
N GLU A 22 -13.23 12.64 -39.96
CA GLU A 22 -12.05 12.12 -39.30
C GLU A 22 -12.19 12.34 -37.79
N SER A 23 -11.91 11.29 -37.02
CA SER A 23 -11.85 11.37 -35.56
C SER A 23 -10.42 11.11 -35.10
N SER A 24 -9.90 11.99 -34.27
CA SER A 24 -8.55 11.89 -33.72
C SER A 24 -8.60 11.93 -32.20
N ILE A 25 -8.04 10.90 -31.56
CA ILE A 25 -7.98 10.77 -30.11
C ILE A 25 -6.58 11.16 -29.66
N ASN A 26 -6.47 12.24 -28.90
CA ASN A 26 -5.21 12.69 -28.31
C ASN A 26 -5.26 12.50 -26.79
N VAL A 27 -4.38 11.62 -26.29
CA VAL A 27 -4.22 11.35 -24.85
C VAL A 27 -2.95 12.05 -24.37
N ILE A 28 -2.99 12.64 -23.19
CA ILE A 28 -1.83 13.33 -22.61
C ILE A 28 -0.77 12.28 -22.24
N ASP A 29 0.44 12.37 -22.80
CA ASP A 29 1.51 11.36 -22.60
C ASP A 29 2.00 11.21 -21.14
N LYS A 30 1.74 12.21 -20.29
CA LYS A 30 2.25 12.26 -18.90
C LYS A 30 1.13 12.13 -17.86
N ILE A 31 0.32 11.08 -17.95
CA ILE A 31 -0.63 10.75 -16.89
C ILE A 31 0.14 10.24 -15.66
N LYS A 32 0.29 11.09 -14.65
CA LYS A 32 0.83 10.70 -13.33
C LYS A 32 -0.30 10.22 -12.43
N LYS A 33 -0.12 9.05 -11.81
CA LYS A 33 -0.98 8.57 -10.71
C LYS A 33 -0.83 9.47 -9.47
N PRO A 34 -1.87 9.66 -8.63
CA PRO A 34 -3.21 9.09 -8.72
C PRO A 34 -4.09 9.79 -9.77
N ILE A 35 -5.03 9.05 -10.35
CA ILE A 35 -6.02 9.59 -11.29
C ILE A 35 -7.38 9.58 -10.59
N GLU A 36 -8.02 10.74 -10.52
CA GLU A 36 -9.35 10.90 -9.95
C GLU A 36 -10.43 10.52 -10.98
N LYS A 37 -11.59 10.06 -10.49
CA LYS A 37 -12.76 9.86 -11.34
C LYS A 37 -13.14 11.20 -11.96
N ASN A 38 -13.49 11.18 -13.24
CA ASN A 38 -13.80 12.39 -14.01
C ASN A 38 -12.61 13.36 -14.22
N GLN A 39 -11.37 12.90 -14.01
CA GLN A 39 -10.21 13.70 -14.41
C GLN A 39 -10.09 13.73 -15.95
N VAL A 40 -9.85 14.91 -16.52
CA VAL A 40 -9.57 15.08 -17.96
C VAL A 40 -8.20 14.49 -18.27
N LEU A 41 -8.18 13.48 -19.14
CA LEU A 41 -6.97 12.73 -19.54
C LEU A 41 -6.57 12.95 -21.00
N GLY A 42 -7.40 13.64 -21.76
CA GLY A 42 -7.19 13.90 -23.17
C GLY A 42 -8.41 14.53 -23.81
N PHE A 43 -8.44 14.51 -25.13
CA PHE A 43 -9.56 15.01 -25.91
C PHE A 43 -9.71 14.20 -27.20
N ILE A 44 -10.93 14.13 -27.69
CA ILE A 44 -11.25 13.68 -29.04
C ILE A 44 -11.59 14.91 -29.88
N SER A 45 -10.93 15.04 -31.03
CA SER A 45 -11.20 16.09 -32.02
C SER A 45 -11.83 15.47 -33.26
N TYR A 46 -12.95 16.04 -33.69
CA TYR A 46 -13.64 15.69 -34.92
C TYR A 46 -13.33 16.73 -35.99
N SER A 47 -12.86 16.28 -37.15
CA SER A 47 -12.56 17.11 -38.31
C SER A 47 -13.37 16.69 -39.53
N LEU A 48 -13.80 17.67 -40.31
CA LEU A 48 -14.51 17.47 -41.57
C LEU A 48 -13.84 18.34 -42.64
N ASP A 49 -13.36 17.72 -43.71
CA ASP A 49 -12.58 18.37 -44.78
C ASP A 49 -11.42 19.24 -44.24
N GLY A 50 -10.73 18.75 -43.20
CA GLY A 50 -9.57 19.41 -42.58
C GLY A 50 -9.89 20.58 -41.66
N LYS A 51 -11.17 20.91 -41.42
CA LYS A 51 -11.59 21.88 -40.39
C LYS A 51 -12.03 21.17 -39.13
N GLU A 52 -11.50 21.61 -37.98
CA GLU A 52 -11.90 21.13 -36.66
C GLU A 52 -13.33 21.59 -36.37
N VAL A 53 -14.25 20.64 -36.25
CA VAL A 53 -15.68 20.89 -36.02
C VAL A 53 -15.96 21.01 -34.54
N LYS A 54 -15.41 20.07 -33.75
CA LYS A 54 -15.65 20.00 -32.32
C LYS A 54 -14.52 19.24 -31.63
N LYS A 55 -14.24 19.68 -30.41
CA LYS A 55 -13.32 19.04 -29.46
C LYS A 55 -14.08 18.67 -28.20
N ILE A 56 -13.96 17.43 -27.75
CA ILE A 56 -14.62 16.91 -26.55
C ILE A 56 -13.57 16.35 -25.62
N ASP A 57 -13.65 16.72 -24.35
CA ASP A 57 -12.73 16.25 -23.32
C ASP A 57 -13.02 14.80 -22.94
N LEU A 58 -11.96 14.02 -22.74
CA LEU A 58 -12.01 12.63 -22.32
C LEU A 58 -11.73 12.51 -20.82
N LEU A 59 -12.68 11.94 -20.10
CA LEU A 59 -12.67 11.77 -18.65
C LEU A 59 -12.26 10.35 -18.25
N SER A 60 -11.63 10.21 -17.08
CA SER A 60 -11.34 8.89 -16.50
C SER A 60 -12.58 8.25 -15.88
N ALA A 61 -12.93 7.04 -16.35
CA ALA A 61 -14.06 6.28 -15.81
C ALA A 61 -13.76 5.65 -14.43
N GLU A 62 -12.48 5.39 -14.14
CA GLU A 62 -12.03 4.59 -13.02
C GLU A 62 -11.04 5.36 -12.15
N GLU A 63 -11.20 5.24 -10.83
CA GLU A 63 -10.22 5.78 -9.88
C GLU A 63 -9.01 4.86 -9.82
N LEU A 64 -7.87 5.35 -10.29
CA LEU A 64 -6.59 4.66 -10.15
C LEU A 64 -5.81 5.30 -9.01
N LEU A 65 -6.12 4.86 -7.79
CA LEU A 65 -5.39 5.25 -6.59
C LEU A 65 -3.95 4.73 -6.67
N ALA A 66 -3.00 5.63 -6.38
CA ALA A 66 -1.60 5.22 -6.21
C ALA A 66 -1.48 4.30 -4.99
N PRO A 67 -0.60 3.29 -5.00
CA PRO A 67 -0.40 2.44 -3.83
C PRO A 67 0.01 3.32 -2.65
N GLU A 68 -0.84 3.34 -1.63
CA GLU A 68 -0.67 4.16 -0.44
C GLU A 68 0.70 3.89 0.20
N LYS A 69 1.61 4.85 0.09
CA LYS A 69 2.96 4.75 0.69
C LYS A 69 2.90 4.64 2.22
N SER A 70 1.78 5.07 2.83
CA SER A 70 1.48 4.96 4.26
C SER A 70 1.36 3.49 4.72
N ALA A 71 0.72 2.62 3.93
CA ALA A 71 0.53 1.22 4.29
C ALA A 71 1.86 0.49 4.52
N LYS A 72 2.87 0.78 3.68
CA LYS A 72 4.22 0.20 3.84
C LYS A 72 4.94 0.72 5.08
N ARG A 73 4.72 1.98 5.48
CA ARG A 73 5.31 2.56 6.68
C ARG A 73 4.69 1.97 7.95
N PHE A 74 3.38 1.80 7.96
CA PHE A 74 2.66 1.15 9.06
C PHE A 74 3.07 -0.32 9.23
N LEU A 75 3.19 -1.07 8.13
CA LEU A 75 3.66 -2.46 8.18
C LEU A 75 5.08 -2.57 8.77
N LYS A 76 6.00 -1.68 8.38
CA LYS A 76 7.36 -1.66 8.93
C LYS A 76 7.38 -1.37 10.43
N TRP A 77 6.54 -0.44 10.88
CA TRP A 77 6.40 -0.10 12.29
C TRP A 77 5.88 -1.29 13.09
N LEU A 78 4.81 -1.93 12.61
CA LEU A 78 4.24 -3.13 13.24
C LEU A 78 5.24 -4.30 13.30
N LEU A 79 6.01 -4.50 12.23
CA LEU A 79 7.04 -5.54 12.16
C LEU A 79 8.17 -5.29 13.17
N TRP A 80 8.55 -4.03 13.40
CA TRP A 80 9.52 -3.65 14.44
C TRP A 80 9.02 -3.97 15.86
N PHE A 81 7.75 -3.67 16.18
CA PHE A 81 7.14 -4.08 17.44
C PHE A 81 7.10 -5.59 17.61
N PHE A 82 6.84 -6.33 16.53
CA PHE A 82 6.82 -7.79 16.56
C PHE A 82 8.19 -8.38 16.92
N ILE A 83 9.27 -7.85 16.32
CA ILE A 83 10.64 -8.26 16.65
C ILE A 83 10.97 -7.92 18.10
N LEU A 84 10.65 -6.70 18.55
CA LEU A 84 10.91 -6.25 19.91
C LEU A 84 10.19 -7.12 20.94
N TYR A 85 8.95 -7.51 20.67
CA TYR A 85 8.16 -8.40 21.53
C TYR A 85 8.79 -9.80 21.64
N ILE A 86 9.26 -10.37 20.52
CA ILE A 86 9.93 -11.67 20.52
C ILE A 86 11.21 -11.62 21.37
N LEU A 87 12.03 -10.57 21.20
CA LEU A 87 13.27 -10.38 21.96
C LEU A 87 12.99 -10.19 23.46
N TRP A 88 11.99 -9.38 23.81
CA TRP A 88 11.58 -9.21 25.20
C TRP A 88 11.13 -10.54 25.83
N ARG A 89 10.28 -11.30 25.10
CA ARG A 89 9.79 -12.60 25.57
C ARG A 89 10.93 -13.59 25.80
N THR A 90 11.87 -13.70 24.87
CA THR A 90 13.03 -14.60 25.03
C THR A 90 13.95 -14.14 26.15
N PHE A 91 14.18 -12.84 26.31
CA PHE A 91 14.98 -12.28 27.40
C PHE A 91 14.39 -12.56 28.78
N VAL A 92 13.07 -12.39 28.97
CA VAL A 92 12.39 -12.68 30.24
C VAL A 92 12.47 -14.17 30.59
N VAL A 93 12.26 -15.06 29.61
CA VAL A 93 12.38 -16.51 29.80
C VAL A 93 13.81 -16.90 30.15
N TYR A 94 14.79 -16.35 29.44
CA TYR A 94 16.21 -16.59 29.70
C TYR A 94 16.65 -16.08 31.08
N SER A 95 16.20 -14.89 31.49
CA SER A 95 16.45 -14.32 32.82
C SER A 95 15.86 -15.21 33.94
N ARG A 96 14.64 -15.74 33.76
CA ARG A 96 14.05 -16.72 34.70
C ARG A 96 14.86 -18.00 34.76
N TYR A 97 15.35 -18.51 33.64
CA TYR A 97 16.21 -19.70 33.59
C TYR A 97 17.53 -19.47 34.35
N LEU A 98 18.21 -18.34 34.11
CA LEU A 98 19.45 -17.99 34.80
C LEU A 98 19.25 -17.81 36.32
N ARG A 99 18.16 -17.17 36.75
CA ARG A 99 17.82 -17.03 38.18
C ARG A 99 17.61 -18.38 38.88
N LYS A 100 17.03 -19.38 38.18
CA LYS A 100 16.88 -20.74 38.71
C LYS A 100 18.22 -21.49 38.80
N LYS A 101 19.16 -21.21 37.91
CA LYS A 101 20.50 -21.84 37.91
C LYS A 101 21.43 -21.28 39.00
N ARG A 102 21.34 -19.99 39.32
CA ARG A 102 22.14 -19.37 40.41
C ARG A 102 21.78 -19.94 41.79
N ARG A 103 20.50 -20.19 42.06
CA ARG A 103 20.04 -20.82 43.32
C ARG A 103 20.49 -22.27 43.56
N LYS A 104 21.04 -22.95 42.55
CA LYS A 104 21.64 -24.30 42.71
C LYS A 104 23.15 -24.26 42.96
N ARG A 105 23.81 -23.13 42.72
CA ARG A 105 25.24 -22.93 42.98
C ARG A 105 25.52 -22.36 44.37
N GLU A 106 24.51 -21.71 44.95
CA GLU A 106 24.47 -21.28 46.36
C GLU A 106 23.65 -22.29 47.19
N ALA A 107 23.80 -23.60 46.96
CA ALA A 107 23.54 -24.54 48.02
C ALA A 107 24.79 -24.51 48.91
N PRO A 108 24.81 -23.76 50.03
CA PRO A 108 25.89 -23.88 50.96
C PRO A 108 25.90 -25.33 51.45
N VAL A 109 27.12 -25.84 51.53
CA VAL A 109 27.69 -26.87 52.42
C VAL A 109 27.13 -26.95 53.87
N LEU A 110 25.87 -26.58 54.14
CA LEU A 110 25.19 -26.65 55.45
C LEU A 110 24.64 -28.05 55.80
N PHE A 111 25.20 -29.10 55.21
CA PHE A 111 25.13 -30.46 55.76
C PHE A 111 26.51 -30.87 56.28
N MET A 112 27.04 -30.11 57.24
CA MET A 112 28.14 -30.56 58.08
C MET A 112 27.80 -30.36 59.55
N ASN A 113 27.62 -31.51 60.20
CA ASN A 113 27.91 -31.75 61.61
C ASN A 113 26.91 -31.22 62.68
N ARG A 114 25.90 -32.04 62.97
CA ARG A 114 25.31 -32.14 64.33
C ARG A 114 25.17 -33.60 64.75
N ARG A 115 26.29 -34.24 65.07
CA ARG A 115 26.32 -35.41 65.98
C ARG A 115 27.43 -35.23 67.02
N ARG A 116 27.17 -34.39 68.03
CA ARG A 116 27.74 -34.42 69.38
C ARG A 116 26.73 -33.71 70.28
N GLY A 117 26.30 -34.17 71.44
CA GLY A 117 26.38 -35.44 72.14
C GLY A 117 25.35 -35.30 73.27
N ARG A 118 24.65 -36.37 73.63
CA ARG A 118 23.80 -36.39 74.82
C ARG A 118 24.21 -37.61 75.61
N LEU A 119 25.21 -37.40 76.46
CA LEU A 119 25.55 -38.30 77.55
C LEU A 119 24.52 -38.09 78.67
N TRP A 120 24.06 -39.20 79.22
CA TRP A 120 23.19 -39.30 80.39
C TRP A 120 23.95 -38.96 81.67
#